data_AF-A0A1X3HFW5-F1
#
_entry.id   AF-A0A1X3HFW5-F1
#
_cell.length_a   1.000
_cell.length_b   1.000
_cell.length_c   1.000
_cell.angle_alpha   90.00
_cell.angle_beta   90.00
_cell.angle_gamma   90.00
#
_symmetry.space_group_name_H-M   'P 1'
#
loop_
_entity.id
_entity.type
_entity.pdbx_description
1 polymer ?
#
loop_
_entity_poly.entity_id
_entity_poly.type
_entity_poly.pdbx_seq_one_letter_code
_entity_poly.pdbx_strand_id
1 'polypeptide(L)'
;MGIGQGGIRPKLVGGLIVAAALLVGSLVFFSSNPKSYDGKSTGQARRTAERDVARNSVMLTEKQQALIRVAPAQVHGFIPRKTAVGTIGFNENLLVQVFSQYTGKVVGARFNVGDDVKAGDVLFT
;
A
#
# COMPACT_ATOMS: atom_id res chain seq x y z
N MET A 1 -59.22 -9.68 -28.56
CA MET A 1 -58.01 -10.15 -29.25
C MET A 1 -56.92 -9.09 -29.09
N GLY A 2 -55.68 -9.51 -28.86
CA GLY A 2 -54.65 -8.73 -28.17
C GLY A 2 -53.82 -7.71 -29.00
N ILE A 3 -53.09 -6.92 -28.19
CA ILE A 3 -51.75 -6.33 -28.30
C ILE A 3 -51.36 -5.39 -29.46
N GLY A 4 -50.95 -4.18 -29.06
CA GLY A 4 -50.13 -3.25 -29.84
C GLY A 4 -49.57 -2.13 -28.95
N GLN A 5 -48.48 -2.41 -28.24
CA GLN A 5 -47.66 -1.36 -27.61
C GLN A 5 -46.79 -0.67 -28.67
N GLY A 6 -46.66 0.66 -28.61
CA GLY A 6 -45.73 1.41 -29.43
C GLY A 6 -45.72 2.93 -29.24
N GLY A 7 -44.82 3.42 -28.39
CA GLY A 7 -43.99 4.60 -28.69
C GLY A 7 -44.47 5.99 -28.27
N ILE A 8 -44.28 6.37 -27.00
CA ILE A 8 -44.26 7.79 -26.58
C ILE A 8 -42.80 8.30 -26.65
N ARG A 9 -42.55 9.39 -27.37
CA ARG A 9 -41.23 10.05 -27.47
C ARG A 9 -41.02 11.04 -26.31
N PRO A 10 -39.95 10.94 -25.50
CA PRO A 10 -39.55 12.01 -24.61
C PRO A 10 -38.29 12.72 -25.15
N LYS A 11 -38.44 13.93 -25.68
CA LYS A 11 -37.35 14.91 -25.78
C LYS A 11 -37.65 16.02 -24.78
N LEU A 12 -36.98 16.03 -23.61
CA LEU A 12 -36.78 17.23 -22.76
C LEU A 12 -36.08 17.00 -21.39
N VAL A 13 -35.50 15.84 -21.11
CA VAL A 13 -34.93 15.55 -19.76
C VAL A 13 -33.40 15.71 -19.67
N GLY A 14 -32.71 16.06 -20.77
CA GLY A 14 -31.23 16.11 -20.82
C GLY A 14 -30.57 17.42 -20.33
N GLY A 15 -31.30 18.54 -20.26
CA GLY A 15 -30.69 19.87 -20.02
C GLY A 15 -30.51 20.24 -18.54
N LEU A 16 -31.39 19.76 -17.66
CA LEU A 16 -31.41 20.17 -16.25
C LEU A 16 -30.30 19.50 -15.42
N ILE A 17 -29.90 18.26 -15.79
CA ILE A 17 -28.90 17.49 -15.04
C ILE A 17 -27.49 18.07 -15.24
N VAL A 18 -27.19 18.59 -16.44
CA VAL A 18 -25.86 19.17 -16.74
C VAL A 18 -25.66 20.52 -16.04
N ALA A 19 -26.71 21.36 -15.95
CA ALA A 19 -26.64 22.63 -15.23
C ALA A 19 -26.52 22.46 -13.71
N ALA A 20 -27.23 21.49 -13.12
CA ALA A 20 -27.10 21.16 -11.71
C ALA A 20 -25.72 20.57 -11.37
N ALA A 21 -25.15 19.73 -12.25
CA ALA A 21 -23.81 19.18 -12.06
C ALA A 21 -22.70 20.25 -12.12
N LEU A 22 -22.84 21.26 -12.98
CA LEU A 22 -21.88 22.36 -13.06
C LEU A 22 -21.98 23.33 -11.85
N LEU A 23 -23.20 23.58 -11.35
CA LEU A 23 -23.39 24.40 -10.16
C LEU A 23 -22.85 23.71 -8.90
N VAL A 24 -23.14 22.42 -8.71
CA VAL A 24 -22.60 21.64 -7.58
C VAL A 24 -21.08 21.49 -7.69
N GLY A 25 -20.54 21.22 -8.89
CA GLY A 25 -19.11 21.16 -9.13
C GLY A 25 -18.38 22.47 -8.80
N SER A 26 -18.96 23.62 -9.17
CA SER A 26 -18.40 24.93 -8.84
C SER A 26 -18.45 25.25 -7.34
N LEU A 27 -19.51 24.83 -6.64
CA LEU A 27 -19.66 25.06 -5.21
C LEU A 27 -18.69 24.19 -4.39
N VAL A 28 -18.43 22.96 -4.81
CA VAL A 28 -17.45 22.06 -4.18
C VAL A 28 -16.02 22.54 -4.46
N PHE A 29 -15.74 23.04 -5.67
CA PHE A 29 -14.42 23.61 -6.00
C PHE A 29 -14.16 24.95 -5.29
N PHE A 30 -15.18 25.79 -5.06
CA PHE A 30 -15.02 27.07 -4.37
C PHE A 30 -15.00 26.92 -2.83
N SER A 31 -15.65 25.90 -2.27
CA SER A 31 -15.63 25.60 -0.83
C SER A 31 -14.37 24.85 -0.36
N SER A 32 -13.54 24.36 -1.29
CA SER A 32 -12.28 23.69 -1.01
C SER A 32 -11.07 24.64 -1.00
N ASN A 33 -11.29 25.95 -0.83
CA ASN A 33 -10.21 26.85 -0.47
C ASN A 33 -9.70 26.48 0.94
N PRO A 34 -8.43 26.07 1.08
CA PRO A 34 -7.84 25.93 2.41
C PRO A 34 -7.92 27.30 3.09
N LYS A 35 -8.47 27.34 4.30
CA LYS A 35 -8.41 28.55 5.13
C LYS A 35 -6.95 28.97 5.19
N SER A 36 -6.60 30.04 4.49
CA SER A 36 -5.30 30.66 4.62
C SER A 36 -5.16 31.00 6.10
N TYR A 37 -4.22 30.33 6.75
CA TYR A 37 -3.85 30.63 8.13
C TYR A 37 -3.43 32.09 8.16
N ASP A 38 -4.31 32.96 8.65
CA ASP A 38 -4.01 34.35 8.95
C ASP A 38 -2.81 34.35 9.90
N GLY A 39 -1.67 34.89 9.45
CA GLY A 39 -0.37 34.88 10.13
C GLY A 39 -0.33 35.59 11.48
N LYS A 40 -1.49 35.98 12.03
CA LYS A 40 -1.66 36.53 13.39
C LYS A 40 -1.43 35.48 14.50
N SER A 41 -1.48 34.17 14.17
CA SER A 41 -1.24 33.08 15.14
C SER A 41 0.25 32.91 15.51
N THR A 42 1.18 33.38 14.67
CA THR A 42 2.63 33.21 14.87
C THR A 42 3.12 33.90 16.15
N GLY A 43 2.52 35.03 16.52
CA GLY A 43 2.85 35.75 17.76
C GLY A 43 2.35 35.06 19.03
N GLN A 44 1.21 34.37 18.95
CA GLN A 44 0.62 33.69 20.11
C GLN A 44 1.29 32.32 20.36
N ALA A 45 1.59 31.57 19.29
CA ALA A 45 2.35 30.33 19.38
C ALA A 45 3.78 30.56 19.91
N ARG A 46 4.45 31.63 19.46
CA ARG A 46 5.79 32.01 19.93
C ARG A 46 5.80 32.38 21.42
N ARG A 47 4.83 33.16 21.90
CA ARG A 47 4.70 33.53 23.32
C ARG A 47 4.38 32.35 24.24
N THR A 48 3.71 31.32 23.73
CA THR A 48 3.44 30.09 24.49
C THR A 48 4.70 29.21 24.57
N ALA A 49 5.39 29.01 23.45
CA ALA A 49 6.66 28.29 23.41
C ALA A 49 7.73 28.95 24.31
N GLU A 50 7.82 30.29 24.29
CA GLU A 50 8.74 31.05 25.11
C GLU A 50 8.43 30.94 26.62
N ARG A 51 7.14 30.91 26.99
CA ARG A 51 6.72 30.66 28.38
C ARG A 51 7.02 29.23 28.85
N ASP A 52 6.95 28.24 27.97
CA ASP A 52 7.31 26.87 28.31
C ASP A 52 8.83 26.67 28.45
N VAL A 53 9.63 27.30 27.60
CA VAL A 53 11.09 27.29 27.76
C VAL A 53 11.49 27.96 29.08
N ALA A 54 10.86 29.08 29.43
CA ALA A 54 11.14 29.78 30.68
C ALA A 54 10.76 28.95 31.92
N ARG A 55 9.65 28.19 31.88
CA ARG A 55 9.24 27.31 32.99
C ARG A 55 10.04 26.01 33.08
N ASN A 56 10.58 25.52 31.95
CA ASN A 56 11.26 24.23 31.85
C ASN A 56 12.75 24.39 31.48
N SER A 57 13.40 25.44 31.98
CA SER A 57 14.85 25.63 31.85
C SER A 57 15.52 25.59 33.21
N VAL A 58 16.75 25.07 33.24
CA VAL A 58 17.59 25.03 34.44
C VAL A 58 18.90 25.74 34.12
N MET A 59 19.33 26.63 35.00
CA MET A 59 20.62 27.29 34.89
C MET A 59 21.72 26.38 35.43
N LEU A 60 22.78 26.23 34.65
CA LEU A 60 23.94 25.42 35.02
C LEU A 60 25.12 26.32 35.38
N THR A 61 25.89 25.91 36.39
CA THR A 61 27.18 26.53 36.67
C THR A 61 28.22 26.08 35.65
N GLU A 62 29.30 26.85 35.46
CA GLU A 62 30.36 26.55 34.48
C GLU A 62 30.98 25.16 34.69
N LYS A 63 31.15 24.74 35.97
CA LYS A 63 31.64 23.41 36.32
C LYS A 63 30.68 22.29 35.91
N GLN A 64 29.38 22.54 35.92
CA GLN A 64 28.36 21.58 35.48
C GLN A 64 28.24 21.53 33.96
N GLN A 65 28.37 22.68 33.28
CA GLN A 65 28.36 22.76 31.82
C GLN A 65 29.55 22.01 31.21
N ALA A 66 30.73 22.06 31.85
CA ALA A 66 31.93 21.34 31.41
C ALA A 66 31.74 19.80 31.37
N LEU A 67 30.71 19.25 32.02
CA LEU A 67 30.42 17.82 32.05
C LEU A 67 29.43 17.37 30.96
N ILE A 68 28.86 18.29 30.18
CA ILE A 68 27.81 17.99 29.21
C ILE A 68 28.33 18.18 27.79
N ARG A 69 28.12 17.16 26.95
CA ARG A 69 28.38 17.25 25.51
C ARG A 69 27.06 17.34 24.76
N VAL A 70 26.86 18.47 24.07
CA VAL A 70 25.67 18.71 23.25
C VAL A 70 26.03 18.56 21.79
N ALA A 71 25.16 17.93 21.02
CA ALA A 71 25.25 17.82 19.57
C ALA A 71 23.88 18.14 18.94
N PRO A 72 23.84 18.69 17.72
CA PRO A 72 22.58 18.96 17.04
C PRO A 72 21.83 17.65 16.77
N ALA A 73 20.50 17.68 16.97
CA ALA A 73 19.65 16.55 16.60
C ALA A 73 19.71 16.35 15.07
N GLN A 74 20.02 15.13 14.65
CA GLN A 74 20.04 14.75 13.25
C GLN A 74 18.89 13.80 12.94
N VAL A 75 18.29 13.99 11.77
CA VAL A 75 17.29 13.06 11.24
C VAL A 75 18.05 11.97 10.49
N HIS A 76 17.88 10.72 10.92
CA HIS A 76 18.44 9.56 10.25
C HIS A 76 17.32 8.64 9.78
N GLY A 77 17.47 8.12 8.56
CA GLY A 77 16.62 7.05 8.06
C GLY A 77 17.07 5.73 8.66
N PHE A 78 16.22 5.11 9.48
CA PHE A 78 16.45 3.75 9.96
C PHE A 78 15.67 2.78 9.09
N ILE A 79 16.39 1.86 8.44
CA ILE A 79 15.75 0.79 7.68
C ILE A 79 15.57 -0.41 8.62
N PRO A 80 14.33 -0.87 8.87
CA PRO A 80 14.11 -2.05 9.70
C PRO A 80 14.71 -3.28 9.03
N ARG A 81 15.75 -3.86 9.64
CA ARG A 81 16.35 -5.11 9.18
C ARG A 81 15.67 -6.27 9.91
N LYS A 82 15.11 -7.21 9.15
CA LYS A 82 14.57 -8.47 9.68
C LYS A 82 15.34 -9.63 9.06
N THR A 83 15.72 -10.59 9.89
CA THR A 83 16.28 -11.85 9.43
C THR A 83 15.11 -12.81 9.21
N ALA A 84 14.97 -13.35 8.00
CA ALA A 84 14.00 -14.37 7.68
C ALA A 84 14.72 -15.72 7.49
N VAL A 85 14.14 -16.79 8.04
CA VAL A 85 14.54 -18.16 7.77
C VAL A 85 13.54 -18.73 6.77
N GLY A 86 14.03 -19.27 5.67
CA GLY A 86 13.23 -19.93 4.64
C GLY A 86 13.66 -21.37 4.43
N THR A 87 12.83 -22.13 3.73
CA THR A 87 13.14 -23.50 3.30
C THR A 87 13.53 -23.49 1.82
N ILE A 88 14.44 -24.40 1.44
CA ILE A 88 14.76 -24.66 0.04
C ILE A 88 13.80 -25.76 -0.44
N GLY A 89 12.91 -25.40 -1.36
CA GLY A 89 11.97 -26.32 -2.01
C GLY A 89 12.31 -26.57 -3.48
N PHE A 90 11.58 -27.48 -4.11
CA PHE A 90 11.68 -27.70 -5.55
C PHE A 90 11.12 -26.52 -6.35
N ASN A 91 11.58 -26.35 -7.59
CA ASN A 91 10.99 -25.38 -8.50
C ASN A 91 9.63 -25.91 -8.98
N GLU A 92 8.55 -25.37 -8.42
CA GLU A 92 7.18 -25.79 -8.72
C GLU A 92 6.80 -25.57 -10.19
N ASN A 93 7.45 -24.65 -10.92
CA ASN A 93 7.23 -24.46 -12.35
C ASN A 93 7.80 -25.60 -13.21
N LEU A 94 8.76 -26.36 -12.67
CA LEU A 94 9.40 -27.48 -13.34
C LEU A 94 8.97 -28.83 -12.76
N LEU A 95 8.03 -28.83 -11.80
CA LEU A 95 7.49 -30.04 -11.21
C LEU A 95 6.38 -30.58 -12.12
N VAL A 96 6.58 -31.79 -12.64
CA VAL A 96 5.59 -32.46 -13.49
C VAL A 96 5.20 -33.79 -12.89
N GLN A 97 3.90 -34.01 -12.72
CA GLN A 97 3.34 -35.31 -12.41
C GLN A 97 2.97 -36.02 -13.71
N VAL A 98 3.55 -37.20 -13.95
CA VAL A 98 3.32 -37.99 -15.16
C VAL A 98 2.20 -39.00 -14.90
N PHE A 99 1.20 -39.02 -15.78
CA PHE A 99 0.08 -39.95 -15.76
C PHE A 99 0.11 -40.85 -17.00
N SER A 100 -0.47 -42.06 -16.91
CA SER A 100 -0.63 -42.91 -18.10
C SER A 100 -1.73 -42.36 -19.01
N GLN A 101 -1.47 -42.38 -20.33
CA GLN A 101 -2.46 -41.93 -21.32
C GLN A 101 -3.61 -42.93 -21.50
N TYR A 102 -3.36 -44.20 -21.18
CA TYR A 102 -4.32 -45.30 -21.31
C TYR A 102 -4.38 -46.09 -20.01
N THR A 103 -5.50 -46.78 -19.81
CA THR A 103 -5.70 -47.70 -18.69
C THR A 103 -5.05 -49.06 -19.00
N GLY A 104 -4.32 -49.62 -18.04
CA GLY A 104 -3.64 -50.91 -18.20
C GLY A 104 -2.84 -51.30 -16.95
N LYS A 105 -2.21 -52.48 -17.01
CA LYS A 105 -1.31 -52.96 -15.96
C LYS A 105 0.11 -52.49 -16.24
N VAL A 106 0.76 -51.89 -15.24
CA VAL A 106 2.21 -51.59 -15.29
C VAL A 106 2.99 -52.90 -15.24
N VAL A 107 3.82 -53.13 -16.25
CA VAL A 107 4.72 -54.28 -16.40
C VAL A 107 6.01 -54.04 -15.62
N GLY A 108 6.49 -52.79 -15.53
CA GLY A 108 7.67 -52.47 -14.72
C GLY A 108 7.93 -50.98 -14.50
N ALA A 109 8.50 -50.65 -13.34
CA ALA A 109 9.00 -49.32 -12.97
C ALA A 109 10.53 -49.31 -13.02
N ARG A 110 11.12 -48.23 -13.57
CA ARG A 110 12.57 -48.16 -13.84
C ARG A 110 13.38 -47.33 -12.84
N PHE A 111 12.71 -46.52 -12.02
CA PHE A 111 13.32 -45.60 -11.06
C PHE A 111 12.61 -45.68 -9.71
N ASN A 112 13.34 -45.37 -8.64
CA ASN A 112 12.82 -45.22 -7.29
C ASN A 112 12.70 -43.75 -6.90
N VAL A 113 12.05 -43.51 -5.77
CA VAL A 113 11.94 -42.15 -5.20
C VAL A 113 13.32 -41.67 -4.78
N GLY A 114 13.70 -40.49 -5.26
CA GLY A 114 15.01 -39.87 -5.00
C GLY A 114 16.04 -40.10 -6.10
N ASP A 115 15.74 -40.96 -7.08
CA ASP A 115 16.61 -41.14 -8.24
C ASP A 115 16.52 -39.93 -9.19
N ASP A 116 17.67 -39.55 -9.75
CA ASP A 116 17.74 -38.48 -10.75
C ASP A 116 17.23 -38.97 -12.11
N VAL A 117 16.20 -38.31 -12.61
CA VAL A 117 15.64 -38.55 -13.95
C VAL A 117 15.95 -37.40 -14.90
N LYS A 118 16.03 -37.67 -16.20
CA LYS A 118 16.20 -36.67 -17.25
C LYS A 118 15.00 -36.71 -18.20
N ALA A 119 14.77 -35.60 -18.90
CA ALA A 119 13.69 -35.51 -19.87
C ALA A 119 13.91 -36.57 -20.98
N GLY A 120 12.89 -37.39 -21.22
CA GLY A 120 12.95 -38.48 -22.20
C GLY A 120 13.17 -39.87 -21.59
N ASP A 121 13.51 -39.97 -20.30
CA ASP A 121 13.66 -41.26 -19.63
C ASP A 121 12.31 -41.97 -19.48
N VAL A 122 12.30 -43.28 -19.71
CA VAL A 122 11.09 -44.11 -19.58
C VAL A 122 10.88 -44.47 -18.11
N LEU A 123 9.86 -43.87 -17.49
CA LEU A 123 9.58 -44.05 -16.06
C LEU A 123 8.95 -45.42 -15.74
N PHE A 124 7.94 -45.81 -16.52
CA PHE A 124 7.24 -47.07 -16.39
C PHE A 124 6.65 -47.51 -17.73
N THR A 125 6.41 -48.81 -17.87
CA THR A 125 5.80 -49.47 -19.04
C THR A 125 4.71 -50.41 -18.59
#